data_AF-A0A1W4W8E1-F1
#
_entry.id   AF-A0A1W4W8E1-F1
#
_cell.length_a   1.000
_cell.length_b   1.000
_cell.length_c   1.000
_cell.angle_alpha   90.00
_cell.angle_beta   90.00
_cell.angle_gamma   90.00
#
_symmetry.space_group_name_H-M   'P 1'
#
loop_
_entity.id
_entity.type
_entity.pdbx_description
1 polymer ?
#
loop_
_entity_poly.entity_id
_entity_poly.type
_entity_poly.pdbx_seq_one_letter_code
_entity_poly.pdbx_strand_id
1 'polypeptide(L)'
;MKSYAFIRSNVPRVLNYKSHSEKENPCPSFSKFLYFLFAPTLIYKDNYPRTRTIRWKAVFFYAIEFTSIILFISFFMNRYFLSVFQDYGKGPIPWKEVALHTLGNLPAGGAFMLCGFYILLHVWLNGFAEILTFGDRMFYKDWWNSTSYGPYYRKWNVVVHDWLYTYIYKDMYENVLPKNRFVPKLFVFFVSALVHEYILSVAFGFFFPILFLEFFVIGVTLVFLTFGGTFHGNIFLWFTIPFGACLAINMYCIEYFVRQNCPIENATATDFFIPRLLTCKQL
;
A
#
# COMPACT_ATOMS: atom_id res chain seq x y z
N MET A 1 -6.32 11.73 -0.22
CA MET A 1 -5.12 12.03 -1.04
C MET A 1 -5.40 13.00 -2.20
N LYS A 2 -6.23 12.65 -3.20
CA LYS A 2 -6.48 13.52 -4.36
C LYS A 2 -7.07 14.90 -4.01
N SER A 3 -8.09 14.97 -3.15
CA SER A 3 -8.67 16.26 -2.74
C SER A 3 -7.63 17.17 -2.07
N TYR A 4 -6.79 16.60 -1.19
CA TYR A 4 -5.66 17.33 -0.58
C TYR A 4 -4.68 17.83 -1.64
N ALA A 5 -4.26 16.97 -2.57
CA ALA A 5 -3.35 17.33 -3.66
C ALA A 5 -3.89 18.50 -4.50
N PHE A 6 -5.18 18.46 -4.84
CA PHE A 6 -5.85 19.53 -5.58
C PHE A 6 -5.83 20.86 -4.82
N ILE A 7 -6.23 20.86 -3.53
CA ILE A 7 -6.24 22.07 -2.72
C ILE A 7 -4.82 22.61 -2.56
N ARG A 8 -3.88 21.76 -2.11
CA ARG A 8 -2.50 22.14 -1.80
C ARG A 8 -1.73 22.66 -3.01
N SER A 9 -2.02 22.15 -4.21
CA SER A 9 -1.44 22.62 -5.48
C SER A 9 -2.03 23.94 -5.96
N ASN A 10 -3.30 24.26 -5.66
CA ASN A 10 -3.96 25.46 -6.16
C ASN A 10 -3.94 26.64 -5.18
N VAL A 11 -3.90 26.41 -3.86
CA VAL A 11 -3.87 27.49 -2.85
C VAL A 11 -2.73 28.48 -3.08
N PRO A 12 -1.46 28.08 -3.30
CA PRO A 12 -0.38 29.03 -3.56
C PRO A 12 -0.58 29.87 -4.82
N ARG A 13 -1.23 29.31 -5.86
CA ARG A 13 -1.54 30.04 -7.11
C ARG A 13 -2.52 31.16 -6.84
N VAL A 14 -3.57 30.89 -6.08
CA VAL A 14 -4.58 31.88 -5.72
C VAL A 14 -4.01 32.93 -4.78
N LEU A 15 -3.18 32.55 -3.80
CA LEU A 15 -2.56 33.49 -2.86
C LEU A 15 -1.54 34.43 -3.54
N ASN A 16 -0.82 33.93 -4.55
CA ASN A 16 0.16 34.73 -5.29
C ASN A 16 -0.44 35.50 -6.47
N TYR A 17 -1.71 35.28 -6.79
CA TYR A 17 -2.39 35.91 -7.92
C TYR A 17 -2.53 37.42 -7.70
N LYS A 18 -2.07 38.20 -8.69
CA LYS A 18 -2.16 39.65 -8.69
C LYS A 18 -3.16 40.12 -9.75
N SER A 19 -4.35 40.52 -9.31
CA SER A 19 -5.47 40.90 -10.19
C SER A 19 -5.13 42.03 -11.18
N HIS A 20 -4.18 42.90 -10.82
CA HIS A 20 -3.76 44.02 -11.65
C HIS A 20 -2.78 43.64 -12.78
N SER A 21 -2.08 42.51 -12.69
CA SER A 21 -1.07 42.10 -13.68
C SER A 21 -1.43 40.84 -14.47
N GLU A 22 -2.28 39.97 -13.93
CA GLU A 22 -2.58 38.66 -14.50
C GLU A 22 -4.04 38.56 -14.97
N LYS A 23 -4.25 38.34 -16.27
CA LYS A 23 -5.58 38.24 -16.88
C LYS A 23 -6.20 36.84 -16.84
N GLU A 24 -5.42 35.79 -16.56
CA GLU A 24 -5.92 34.42 -16.51
C GLU A 24 -6.47 34.07 -15.12
N ASN A 25 -7.59 33.33 -15.10
CA ASN A 25 -8.20 32.86 -13.85
C ASN A 25 -7.22 31.89 -13.14
N PRO A 26 -6.83 32.14 -11.87
CA PRO A 26 -5.91 31.26 -11.15
C PRO A 26 -6.53 29.89 -10.82
N CYS A 27 -7.86 29.79 -10.84
CA CYS A 27 -8.60 28.58 -10.51
C CYS A 27 -8.75 27.65 -11.72
N PRO A 28 -8.47 26.34 -11.58
CA PRO A 28 -8.67 25.39 -12.65
C PRO A 28 -10.15 25.13 -12.91
N SER A 29 -10.48 24.76 -14.16
CA SER A 29 -11.85 24.38 -14.52
C SER A 29 -12.25 23.05 -13.89
N PHE A 30 -13.56 22.87 -13.64
CA PHE A 30 -14.10 21.64 -13.08
C PHE A 30 -13.76 20.39 -13.90
N SER A 31 -13.69 20.51 -15.23
CA SER A 31 -13.30 19.43 -16.13
C SER A 31 -11.89 18.90 -15.83
N LYS A 32 -10.91 19.77 -15.51
CA LYS A 32 -9.56 19.37 -15.13
C LYS A 32 -9.55 18.60 -13.80
N PHE A 33 -10.34 19.07 -12.83
CA PHE A 33 -10.49 18.38 -11.55
C PHE A 33 -11.14 16.99 -11.73
N LEU A 34 -12.20 16.91 -12.54
CA LEU A 34 -12.89 15.66 -12.82
C LEU A 34 -11.96 14.66 -13.51
N TYR A 35 -11.18 15.09 -14.51
CA TYR A 35 -10.17 14.25 -15.15
C TYR A 35 -9.12 13.76 -14.14
N PHE A 36 -8.60 14.65 -13.29
CA PHE A 36 -7.65 14.29 -12.24
C PHE A 36 -8.22 13.26 -11.26
N LEU A 37 -9.52 13.32 -10.94
CA LEU A 37 -10.14 12.37 -10.02
C LEU A 37 -9.97 10.92 -10.49
N PHE A 38 -10.11 10.67 -11.79
CA PHE A 38 -9.97 9.35 -12.39
C PHE A 38 -8.55 9.03 -12.87
N ALA A 39 -7.70 10.04 -13.14
CA ALA A 39 -6.34 9.82 -13.61
C ALA A 39 -5.54 8.94 -12.62
N PRO A 40 -4.70 8.00 -13.08
CA PRO A 40 -3.93 7.08 -12.23
C PRO A 40 -2.69 7.76 -11.61
N THR A 41 -2.86 8.98 -11.08
CA THR A 41 -1.85 9.75 -10.37
C THR A 41 -2.45 10.45 -9.17
N LEU A 42 -1.64 10.71 -8.15
CA LEU A 42 -2.04 11.43 -6.96
C LEU A 42 -1.54 12.88 -6.93
N ILE A 43 -0.71 13.28 -7.90
CA ILE A 43 -0.19 14.66 -8.02
C ILE A 43 -1.09 15.46 -8.95
N TYR A 44 -1.63 16.57 -8.47
CA TYR A 44 -2.45 17.46 -9.29
C TYR A 44 -1.59 18.33 -10.21
N LYS A 45 -1.92 18.35 -11.51
CA LYS A 45 -1.39 19.25 -12.55
C LYS A 45 -2.54 19.67 -13.47
N ASP A 46 -2.47 20.89 -14.01
CA ASP A 46 -3.49 21.39 -14.94
C ASP A 46 -3.46 20.67 -16.30
N ASN A 47 -2.28 20.20 -16.72
CA ASN A 47 -2.07 19.49 -17.96
C ASN A 47 -1.23 18.24 -17.68
N TYR A 48 -1.70 17.10 -18.17
CA TYR A 48 -0.99 15.83 -18.12
C TYR A 48 -0.57 15.43 -19.54
N PRO A 49 0.54 14.68 -19.70
CA PRO A 49 0.86 14.08 -20.99
C PRO A 49 -0.27 13.13 -21.41
N ARG A 50 -0.70 13.20 -22.68
CA ARG A 50 -1.81 12.40 -23.21
C ARG A 50 -1.41 11.56 -24.41
N THR A 51 -2.00 10.38 -24.54
CA THR A 51 -1.92 9.58 -25.76
C THR A 51 -2.94 10.06 -26.79
N ARG A 52 -2.66 9.83 -28.09
CA ARG A 52 -3.53 10.31 -29.19
C ARG A 52 -4.84 9.53 -29.30
N THR A 53 -4.80 8.23 -29.04
CA THR A 53 -5.93 7.32 -29.20
C THR A 53 -5.98 6.32 -28.06
N ILE A 54 -7.16 5.74 -27.84
CA ILE A 54 -7.38 4.61 -26.92
C ILE A 54 -7.15 3.33 -27.71
N ARG A 55 -6.24 2.47 -27.24
CA ARG A 55 -6.04 1.14 -27.82
C ARG A 55 -6.92 0.13 -27.11
N TRP A 56 -8.16 -0.02 -27.59
CA TRP A 56 -9.16 -0.91 -27.00
C TRP A 56 -8.70 -2.37 -26.85
N LYS A 57 -7.86 -2.86 -27.77
CA LYS A 57 -7.24 -4.19 -27.66
C LYS A 57 -6.42 -4.32 -26.36
N ALA A 58 -5.65 -3.30 -25.99
CA ALA A 58 -4.89 -3.30 -24.74
C ALA A 58 -5.81 -3.26 -23.52
N VAL A 59 -6.86 -2.41 -23.55
CA VAL A 59 -7.87 -2.35 -22.48
C VAL A 59 -8.52 -3.72 -22.25
N PHE A 60 -8.88 -4.42 -23.33
CA PHE A 60 -9.45 -5.76 -23.26
C PHE A 60 -8.51 -6.78 -22.62
N PHE A 61 -7.22 -6.79 -23.00
CA PHE A 61 -6.24 -7.67 -22.37
C PHE A 61 -6.03 -7.34 -20.89
N TYR A 62 -5.95 -6.06 -20.51
CA TYR A 62 -5.89 -5.69 -19.09
C TYR A 62 -7.11 -6.15 -18.31
N ALA A 63 -8.32 -6.11 -18.89
CA ALA A 63 -9.52 -6.63 -18.23
C ALA A 63 -9.48 -8.15 -18.03
N ILE A 64 -8.98 -8.91 -19.01
CA ILE A 64 -8.78 -10.36 -18.89
C ILE A 64 -7.72 -10.67 -17.83
N GLU A 65 -6.57 -9.99 -17.86
CA GLU A 65 -5.48 -10.18 -16.89
C GLU A 65 -5.95 -9.87 -15.47
N PHE A 66 -6.69 -8.77 -15.29
CA PHE A 66 -7.26 -8.38 -14.01
C PHE A 66 -8.17 -9.48 -13.45
N THR A 67 -9.12 -9.96 -14.26
CA THR A 67 -10.06 -11.00 -13.85
C THR A 67 -9.37 -12.32 -13.54
N SER A 68 -8.42 -12.73 -14.40
CA SER A 68 -7.68 -13.98 -14.25
C SER A 68 -6.83 -13.99 -12.98
N ILE A 69 -6.16 -12.87 -12.66
CA ILE A 69 -5.34 -12.77 -11.45
C ILE A 69 -6.19 -12.73 -10.19
N ILE A 70 -7.38 -12.10 -10.20
CA ILE A 70 -8.29 -12.15 -9.05
C ILE A 70 -8.72 -13.59 -8.76
N LEU A 71 -9.11 -14.34 -9.79
CA LEU A 71 -9.50 -15.74 -9.63
C LEU A 71 -8.32 -16.58 -9.13
N PHE A 72 -7.13 -16.35 -9.67
CA PHE A 72 -5.90 -17.00 -9.21
C PHE A 72 -5.61 -16.71 -7.74
N ILE A 73 -5.60 -15.43 -7.33
CA ILE A 73 -5.39 -15.02 -5.93
C ILE A 73 -6.44 -15.64 -5.01
N SER A 74 -7.71 -15.67 -5.42
CA SER A 74 -8.80 -16.25 -4.62
C SER A 74 -8.57 -17.75 -4.37
N PHE A 75 -8.29 -18.52 -5.43
CA PHE A 75 -7.95 -19.93 -5.32
C PHE A 75 -6.71 -20.15 -4.43
N PHE A 76 -5.69 -19.32 -4.64
CA PHE A 76 -4.42 -19.39 -3.94
C PHE A 76 -4.59 -19.12 -2.44
N MET A 77 -5.33 -18.06 -2.09
CA MET A 77 -5.66 -17.70 -0.72
C MET A 77 -6.41 -18.81 -0.02
N ASN A 78 -7.40 -19.41 -0.69
CA ASN A 78 -8.16 -20.50 -0.11
C ASN A 78 -7.28 -21.72 0.19
N ARG A 79 -6.40 -22.11 -0.75
CA ARG A 79 -5.60 -23.33 -0.68
C ARG A 79 -4.44 -23.28 0.31
N TYR A 80 -3.77 -22.13 0.42
CA TYR A 80 -2.50 -22.01 1.16
C TYR A 80 -2.65 -21.30 2.50
N PHE A 81 -3.66 -20.44 2.65
CA PHE A 81 -3.83 -19.61 3.85
C PHE A 81 -5.12 -19.96 4.57
N LEU A 82 -6.29 -19.77 3.94
CA LEU A 82 -7.57 -19.89 4.63
C LEU A 82 -7.80 -21.31 5.15
N SER A 83 -7.63 -22.35 4.33
CA SER A 83 -7.87 -23.74 4.75
C SER A 83 -6.93 -24.22 5.86
N VAL A 84 -5.76 -23.60 6.01
CA VAL A 84 -4.77 -23.99 7.03
C VAL A 84 -5.18 -23.48 8.42
N PHE A 85 -5.81 -22.31 8.49
CA PHE A 85 -6.14 -21.65 9.75
C PHE A 85 -7.62 -21.77 10.16
N GLN A 86 -8.45 -22.46 9.37
CA GLN A 86 -9.90 -22.60 9.60
C GLN A 86 -10.28 -23.12 11.00
N ASP A 87 -9.47 -24.01 11.57
CA ASP A 87 -9.73 -24.61 12.88
C ASP A 87 -9.13 -23.83 14.06
N TYR A 88 -8.39 -22.75 13.80
CA TYR A 88 -7.74 -21.96 14.83
C TYR A 88 -8.78 -21.22 15.68
N GLY A 89 -8.66 -21.31 17.00
CA GLY A 89 -9.64 -20.80 17.95
C GLY A 89 -10.57 -21.86 18.55
N LYS A 90 -10.55 -23.11 18.06
CA LYS A 90 -11.24 -24.27 18.67
C LYS A 90 -10.45 -24.94 19.80
N GLY A 91 -9.18 -24.61 19.95
CA GLY A 91 -8.26 -25.21 20.91
C GLY A 91 -6.94 -24.44 20.97
N PRO A 92 -5.90 -24.99 21.62
CA PRO A 92 -4.63 -24.31 21.77
C PRO A 92 -3.93 -24.09 20.43
N ILE A 93 -3.38 -22.89 20.23
CA ILE A 93 -2.70 -22.54 18.97
C ILE A 93 -1.29 -23.14 18.96
N PRO A 94 -0.98 -24.05 18.01
CA PRO A 94 0.34 -24.66 17.92
C PRO A 94 1.33 -23.69 17.26
N TRP A 95 1.91 -22.78 18.04
CA TRP A 95 2.83 -21.74 17.55
C TRP A 95 4.03 -22.29 16.75
N LYS A 96 4.51 -23.50 17.11
CA LYS A 96 5.55 -24.19 16.35
C LYS A 96 5.10 -24.50 14.92
N GLU A 97 3.87 -24.98 14.75
CA GLU A 97 3.30 -25.28 13.44
C GLU A 97 3.05 -24.00 12.66
N VAL A 98 2.55 -22.95 13.30
CA VAL A 98 2.41 -21.61 12.66
C VAL A 98 3.74 -21.11 12.11
N ALA A 99 4.82 -21.24 12.87
CA ALA A 99 6.15 -20.84 12.42
C ALA A 99 6.63 -21.68 11.22
N LEU A 100 6.45 -23.00 11.28
CA LEU A 100 6.80 -23.91 10.18
C LEU A 100 5.96 -23.64 8.94
N HIS A 101 4.66 -23.39 9.09
CA HIS A 101 3.77 -23.01 7.99
C HIS A 101 4.15 -21.67 7.38
N THR A 102 4.53 -20.68 8.19
CA THR A 102 4.97 -19.37 7.72
C THR A 102 6.24 -19.50 6.86
N LEU A 103 7.21 -20.30 7.30
CA LEU A 103 8.43 -20.56 6.54
C LEU A 103 8.17 -21.41 5.30
N GLY A 104 7.35 -22.46 5.39
CA GLY A 104 7.01 -23.34 4.28
C GLY A 104 6.18 -22.66 3.19
N ASN A 105 5.31 -21.72 3.58
CA ASN A 105 4.47 -20.93 2.66
C ASN A 105 5.15 -19.63 2.23
N LEU A 106 6.45 -19.46 2.45
CA LEU A 106 7.20 -18.27 2.00
C LEU A 106 7.05 -18.01 0.48
N PRO A 107 7.16 -19.03 -0.41
CA PRO A 107 6.89 -18.82 -1.84
C PRO A 107 5.46 -18.37 -2.12
N ALA A 108 4.51 -18.81 -1.29
CA ALA A 108 3.11 -18.45 -1.41
C ALA A 108 2.85 -16.98 -1.01
N GLY A 109 3.43 -16.52 0.09
CA GLY A 109 3.41 -15.10 0.47
C GLY A 109 4.04 -14.21 -0.61
N GLY A 110 5.17 -14.65 -1.19
CA GLY A 110 5.81 -13.97 -2.31
C GLY A 110 4.93 -13.91 -3.55
N ALA A 111 4.30 -15.02 -3.94
CA ALA A 111 3.37 -15.05 -5.07
C ALA A 111 2.18 -14.12 -4.86
N PHE A 112 1.56 -14.13 -3.66
CA PHE A 112 0.45 -13.23 -3.33
C PHE A 112 0.86 -11.76 -3.47
N MET A 113 2.00 -11.37 -2.91
CA MET A 113 2.51 -10.00 -2.98
C MET A 113 2.87 -9.58 -4.42
N LEU A 114 3.48 -10.46 -5.22
CA LEU A 114 3.77 -10.19 -6.63
C LEU A 114 2.50 -10.07 -7.48
N CYS A 115 1.51 -10.95 -7.27
CA CYS A 115 0.23 -10.87 -7.95
C CYS A 115 -0.52 -9.58 -7.57
N GLY A 116 -0.56 -9.21 -6.29
CA GLY A 116 -1.14 -7.97 -5.80
C GLY A 116 -0.47 -6.72 -6.37
N PHE A 117 0.86 -6.73 -6.46
CA PHE A 117 1.63 -5.69 -7.14
C PHE A 117 1.26 -5.56 -8.61
N TYR A 118 1.30 -6.66 -9.35
CA TYR A 118 1.07 -6.67 -10.78
C TYR A 118 -0.37 -6.26 -11.11
N ILE A 119 -1.37 -6.83 -10.43
CA ILE A 119 -2.77 -6.51 -10.70
C ILE A 119 -3.08 -5.03 -10.43
N LEU A 120 -2.58 -4.46 -9.33
CA LEU A 120 -2.89 -3.08 -8.96
C LEU A 120 -2.04 -2.09 -9.76
N LEU A 121 -0.71 -2.20 -9.69
CA LEU A 121 0.19 -1.16 -10.22
C LEU A 121 0.47 -1.32 -11.71
N HIS A 122 0.43 -2.54 -12.24
CA HIS A 122 0.58 -2.76 -13.67
C HIS A 122 -0.79 -2.75 -14.35
N VAL A 123 -1.63 -3.75 -14.11
CA VAL A 123 -2.84 -3.99 -14.91
C VAL A 123 -3.89 -2.91 -14.69
N TRP A 124 -4.28 -2.66 -13.44
CA TRP A 124 -5.35 -1.73 -13.11
C TRP A 124 -4.99 -0.29 -13.50
N LEU A 125 -3.83 0.21 -13.06
CA LEU A 125 -3.40 1.57 -13.38
C LEU A 125 -3.16 1.77 -14.88
N ASN A 126 -2.57 0.81 -15.61
CA ASN A 126 -2.42 0.94 -17.06
C ASN A 126 -3.75 0.82 -17.81
N GLY A 127 -4.68 0.00 -17.33
CA GLY A 127 -6.03 -0.09 -17.87
C GLY A 127 -6.75 1.26 -17.80
N PHE A 128 -6.75 1.89 -16.63
CA PHE A 128 -7.29 3.25 -16.46
C PHE A 128 -6.50 4.30 -17.25
N ALA A 129 -5.17 4.19 -17.31
CA ALA A 129 -4.35 5.09 -18.10
C ALA A 129 -4.69 5.03 -19.59
N GLU A 130 -4.97 3.83 -20.12
CA GLU A 130 -5.35 3.66 -21.52
C GLU A 130 -6.73 4.26 -21.80
N ILE A 131 -7.73 3.95 -20.96
CA ILE A 131 -9.10 4.48 -21.09
C ILE A 131 -9.11 6.01 -21.03
N LEU A 132 -8.33 6.60 -20.11
CA LEU A 132 -8.26 8.05 -19.93
C LEU A 132 -7.29 8.75 -20.88
N THR A 133 -6.60 8.02 -21.77
CA THR A 133 -5.51 8.55 -22.61
C THR A 133 -4.38 9.21 -21.80
N PHE A 134 -4.11 8.72 -20.59
CA PHE A 134 -3.04 9.20 -19.72
C PHE A 134 -1.67 8.65 -20.20
N GLY A 135 -0.75 9.56 -20.48
CA GLY A 135 0.56 9.25 -21.06
C GLY A 135 1.67 8.97 -20.04
N ASP A 136 1.53 9.43 -18.80
CA ASP A 136 2.54 9.19 -17.75
C ASP A 136 2.27 7.84 -17.07
N ARG A 137 2.96 6.79 -17.51
CA ARG A 137 2.66 5.41 -17.07
C ARG A 137 3.73 4.83 -16.14
N MET A 138 4.58 5.68 -15.57
CA MET A 138 5.64 5.26 -14.64
C MET A 138 5.10 5.08 -13.22
N PHE A 139 4.20 4.11 -13.02
CA PHE A 139 3.59 3.86 -11.71
C PHE A 139 4.52 3.15 -10.73
N TYR A 140 5.54 2.48 -11.25
CA TYR A 140 6.60 1.80 -10.52
C TYR A 140 7.89 1.81 -11.35
N LYS A 141 9.01 1.52 -10.70
CA LYS A 141 10.34 1.35 -11.33
C LYS A 141 10.85 -0.06 -11.08
N ASP A 142 12.09 -0.34 -11.48
CA ASP A 142 12.83 -1.58 -11.27
C ASP A 142 13.15 -1.83 -9.77
N TRP A 143 12.11 -1.96 -8.94
CA TRP A 143 12.23 -2.13 -7.49
C TRP A 143 12.86 -3.47 -7.14
N TRP A 144 12.72 -4.50 -7.98
CA TRP A 144 13.32 -5.82 -7.82
C TRP A 144 14.85 -5.81 -7.86
N ASN A 145 15.45 -4.80 -8.49
CA ASN A 145 16.90 -4.59 -8.52
C ASN A 145 17.42 -3.81 -7.29
N SER A 146 16.55 -3.48 -6.33
CA SER A 146 16.95 -2.71 -5.15
C SER A 146 17.83 -3.56 -4.23
N THR A 147 18.91 -2.96 -3.75
CA THR A 147 19.87 -3.58 -2.82
C THR A 147 19.68 -3.11 -1.37
N SER A 148 18.70 -2.24 -1.13
CA SER A 148 18.31 -1.76 0.20
C SER A 148 16.86 -1.28 0.22
N TYR A 149 16.28 -1.16 1.42
CA TYR A 149 14.88 -0.76 1.61
C TYR A 149 14.58 0.68 1.18
N GLY A 150 15.55 1.60 1.28
CA GLY A 150 15.38 2.99 0.86
C GLY A 150 14.99 3.11 -0.63
N PRO A 151 15.81 2.64 -1.58
CA PRO A 151 15.46 2.57 -3.00
C PRO A 151 14.19 1.77 -3.28
N TYR A 152 13.97 0.65 -2.57
CA TYR A 152 12.76 -0.17 -2.73
C TYR A 152 11.47 0.63 -2.50
N TYR A 153 11.34 1.32 -1.36
CA TYR A 153 10.15 2.13 -1.06
C TYR A 153 9.90 3.25 -2.08
N ARG A 154 10.96 3.79 -2.70
CA ARG A 154 10.84 4.83 -3.74
C ARG A 154 10.43 4.28 -5.11
N LYS A 155 10.75 3.03 -5.39
CA LYS A 155 10.55 2.40 -6.70
C LYS A 155 9.28 1.54 -6.76
N TRP A 156 8.83 0.98 -5.64
CA TRP A 156 7.71 0.05 -5.56
C TRP A 156 6.39 0.63 -6.08
N ASN A 157 5.93 1.72 -5.46
CA ASN A 157 4.70 2.42 -5.81
C ASN A 157 5.00 3.90 -5.90
N VAL A 158 5.43 4.34 -7.09
CA VAL A 158 5.84 5.73 -7.36
C VAL A 158 4.66 6.68 -7.15
N VAL A 159 3.44 6.25 -7.45
CA VAL A 159 2.24 7.09 -7.32
C VAL A 159 2.01 7.54 -5.87
N VAL A 160 2.05 6.60 -4.93
CA VAL A 160 1.89 6.91 -3.50
C VAL A 160 3.15 7.55 -2.93
N HIS A 161 4.33 7.06 -3.33
CA HIS A 161 5.60 7.64 -2.91
C HIS A 161 5.69 9.13 -3.24
N ASP A 162 5.36 9.51 -4.48
CA ASP A 162 5.44 10.90 -4.92
C ASP A 162 4.44 11.77 -4.18
N TRP A 163 3.24 11.26 -3.89
CA TRP A 163 2.27 11.98 -3.07
C TRP A 163 2.79 12.22 -1.66
N LEU A 164 3.31 11.18 -0.99
CA LEU A 164 3.89 11.30 0.36
C LEU A 164 5.09 12.25 0.36
N TYR A 165 5.94 12.16 -0.66
CA TYR A 165 7.12 13.01 -0.79
C TYR A 165 6.74 14.49 -1.02
N THR A 166 5.87 14.76 -2.00
CA THR A 166 5.52 16.13 -2.39
C THR A 166 4.69 16.84 -1.32
N TYR A 167 3.75 16.14 -0.69
CA TYR A 167 2.71 16.77 0.13
C TYR A 167 2.89 16.60 1.63
N ILE A 168 3.69 15.63 2.07
CA ILE A 168 3.98 15.42 3.49
C ILE A 168 5.45 15.71 3.77
N TYR A 169 6.37 14.96 3.14
CA TYR A 169 7.81 15.08 3.43
C TYR A 169 8.31 16.50 3.15
N LYS A 170 8.09 17.00 1.92
CA LYS A 170 8.58 18.30 1.47
C LYS A 170 7.97 19.43 2.29
N ASP A 171 6.66 19.40 2.51
CA ASP A 171 5.96 20.42 3.29
C ASP A 171 6.45 20.48 4.73
N MET A 172 6.65 19.33 5.39
CA MET A 172 7.23 19.29 6.73
C MET A 172 8.67 19.76 6.76
N TYR A 173 9.49 19.33 5.80
CA TYR A 173 10.90 19.68 5.75
C TYR A 173 11.12 21.16 5.45
N GLU A 174 10.32 21.75 4.56
CA GLU A 174 10.50 23.15 4.15
C GLU A 174 9.81 24.14 5.11
N ASN A 175 8.62 23.81 5.63
CA ASN A 175 7.81 24.78 6.38
C ASN A 175 7.79 24.57 7.90
N VAL A 176 8.00 23.34 8.39
CA VAL A 176 7.81 23.01 9.82
C VAL A 176 9.15 22.76 10.51
N LEU A 177 10.00 21.92 9.94
CA LEU A 177 11.28 21.48 10.51
C LEU A 177 12.43 21.62 9.50
N PRO A 178 12.77 22.84 9.09
CA PRO A 178 13.91 23.08 8.21
C PRO A 178 15.19 22.51 8.82
N LYS A 179 16.03 21.90 7.97
CA LYS A 179 17.31 21.25 8.30
C LYS A 179 17.23 19.89 9.00
N ASN A 180 16.06 19.42 9.44
CA ASN A 180 15.91 18.07 9.99
C ASN A 180 15.32 17.11 8.95
N ARG A 181 16.15 16.22 8.39
CA ARG A 181 15.70 15.22 7.40
C ARG A 181 15.15 13.94 8.01
N PHE A 182 15.37 13.70 9.30
CA PHE A 182 14.98 12.46 9.96
C PHE A 182 13.51 12.49 10.37
N VAL A 183 13.08 13.56 11.05
CA VAL A 183 11.71 13.66 11.56
C VAL A 183 10.65 13.61 10.44
N PRO A 184 10.80 14.34 9.32
CA PRO A 184 9.85 14.22 8.21
C PRO A 184 9.83 12.82 7.58
N LYS A 185 10.96 12.11 7.52
CA LYS A 185 10.99 10.71 7.04
C LYS A 185 10.21 9.81 7.99
N LEU A 186 10.49 9.88 9.29
CA LEU A 186 9.82 9.08 10.30
C LEU A 186 8.31 9.33 10.29
N PHE A 187 7.89 10.59 10.15
CA PHE A 187 6.48 10.95 10.05
C PHE A 187 5.81 10.38 8.80
N VAL A 188 6.47 10.40 7.64
CA VAL A 188 5.94 9.75 6.42
C VAL A 188 5.75 8.26 6.62
N PHE A 189 6.72 7.56 7.24
CA PHE A 189 6.57 6.14 7.58
C PHE A 189 5.41 5.91 8.54
N PHE A 190 5.27 6.75 9.57
CA PHE A 190 4.17 6.69 10.53
C PHE A 190 2.80 6.83 9.84
N VAL A 191 2.61 7.90 9.06
CA VAL A 191 1.35 8.15 8.33
C VAL A 191 1.05 7.00 7.36
N SER A 192 2.07 6.51 6.64
CA SER A 192 1.92 5.38 5.73
C SER A 192 1.45 4.13 6.48
N ALA A 193 2.15 3.73 7.55
CA ALA A 193 1.82 2.55 8.34
C ALA A 193 0.41 2.65 8.94
N LEU A 194 0.04 3.81 9.47
CA LEU A 194 -1.28 4.06 10.06
C LEU A 194 -2.40 3.90 9.02
N VAL A 195 -2.23 4.43 7.81
CA VAL A 195 -3.24 4.33 6.75
C VAL A 195 -3.40 2.89 6.27
N HIS A 196 -2.30 2.13 6.14
CA HIS A 196 -2.39 0.71 5.78
C HIS A 196 -3.17 -0.09 6.83
N GLU A 197 -2.87 0.13 8.12
CA GLU A 197 -3.58 -0.52 9.22
C GLU A 197 -5.05 -0.12 9.26
N TYR A 198 -5.36 1.16 9.05
CA TYR A 198 -6.72 1.66 8.99
C TYR A 198 -7.54 0.98 7.89
N ILE A 199 -6.97 0.83 6.68
CA ILE A 199 -7.64 0.17 5.56
C ILE A 199 -7.96 -1.28 5.91
N LEU A 200 -6.99 -2.02 6.47
CA LEU A 200 -7.22 -3.41 6.86
C LEU A 200 -8.21 -3.53 8.02
N SER A 201 -8.15 -2.63 8.99
CA SER A 201 -9.05 -2.66 10.14
C SER A 201 -10.51 -2.44 9.73
N VAL A 202 -10.74 -1.54 8.77
CA VAL A 202 -12.07 -1.31 8.19
C VAL A 202 -12.51 -2.50 7.33
N ALA A 203 -11.59 -3.07 6.54
CA ALA A 203 -11.92 -4.18 5.64
C ALA A 203 -12.26 -5.48 6.40
N PHE A 204 -11.51 -5.79 7.46
CA PHE A 204 -11.73 -7.00 8.26
C PHE A 204 -12.74 -6.82 9.39
N GLY A 205 -13.04 -5.59 9.79
CA GLY A 205 -13.97 -5.31 10.89
C GLY A 205 -13.37 -5.52 12.29
N PHE A 206 -12.03 -5.52 12.41
CA PHE A 206 -11.31 -5.55 13.68
C PHE A 206 -9.95 -4.86 13.54
N PHE A 207 -9.41 -4.34 14.65
CA PHE A 207 -8.07 -3.75 14.67
C PHE A 207 -7.03 -4.77 15.14
N PHE A 208 -6.00 -5.01 14.32
CA PHE A 208 -4.91 -5.90 14.66
C PHE A 208 -3.59 -5.40 14.05
N PRO A 209 -2.78 -4.63 14.81
CA PRO A 209 -1.74 -3.73 14.30
C PRO A 209 -0.45 -4.40 13.79
N ILE A 210 -0.53 -5.60 13.22
CA ILE A 210 0.64 -6.33 12.70
C ILE A 210 1.25 -5.57 11.53
N LEU A 211 0.45 -5.09 10.58
CA LEU A 211 0.96 -4.39 9.42
C LEU A 211 1.57 -3.03 9.81
N PHE A 212 0.96 -2.34 10.80
CA PHE A 212 1.56 -1.14 11.38
C PHE A 212 2.96 -1.41 11.96
N LEU A 213 3.12 -2.47 12.76
CA LEU A 213 4.39 -2.85 13.36
C LEU A 213 5.44 -3.24 12.30
N GLU A 214 5.03 -3.98 11.27
CA GLU A 214 5.91 -4.36 10.16
C GLU A 214 6.42 -3.14 9.38
N PHE A 215 5.56 -2.20 9.00
CA PHE A 215 6.00 -1.03 8.24
C PHE A 215 6.75 -0.01 9.10
N PHE A 216 6.23 0.31 10.29
CA PHE A 216 6.77 1.40 11.10
C PHE A 216 7.98 0.96 11.93
N VAL A 217 7.91 -0.16 12.64
CA VAL A 217 9.02 -0.59 13.52
C VAL A 217 10.09 -1.32 12.71
N ILE A 218 9.68 -2.35 11.97
CA ILE A 218 10.62 -3.17 11.21
C ILE A 218 11.09 -2.41 9.97
N GLY A 219 10.18 -1.84 9.17
CA GLY A 219 10.52 -1.10 7.95
C GLY A 219 11.46 0.08 8.18
N VAL A 220 11.26 0.87 9.24
CA VAL A 220 12.17 1.98 9.58
C VAL A 220 13.54 1.44 9.96
N THR A 221 13.62 0.41 10.81
CA THR A 221 14.88 -0.24 11.20
C THR A 221 15.62 -0.77 9.96
N LEU A 222 14.91 -1.44 9.05
CA LEU A 222 15.48 -2.01 7.82
C LEU A 222 15.96 -0.96 6.82
N VAL A 223 15.41 0.26 6.84
CA VAL A 223 15.94 1.38 6.02
C VAL A 223 17.31 1.84 6.51
N PHE A 224 17.60 1.75 7.80
CA PHE A 224 18.91 2.09 8.36
C PHE A 224 19.93 0.95 8.27
N LEU A 225 19.45 -0.30 8.19
CA LEU A 225 20.29 -1.47 7.94
C LEU A 225 20.65 -1.58 6.45
N THR A 226 21.79 -0.97 6.07
CA THR A 226 22.27 -1.00 4.69
C THR A 226 23.41 -2.00 4.50
N PHE A 227 23.25 -2.95 3.58
CA PHE A 227 24.30 -3.92 3.19
C PHE A 227 25.24 -3.37 2.08
N GLY A 228 25.56 -2.08 2.13
CA GLY A 228 26.55 -1.46 1.23
C GLY A 228 26.21 -1.50 -0.26
N GLY A 229 24.93 -1.66 -0.64
CA GLY A 229 24.50 -1.70 -2.04
C GLY A 229 24.94 -2.95 -2.82
N THR A 230 25.30 -4.02 -2.11
CA THR A 230 25.80 -5.28 -2.69
C THR A 230 24.67 -6.24 -3.09
N PHE A 231 25.01 -7.29 -3.84
CA PHE A 231 24.09 -8.40 -4.17
C PHE A 231 23.45 -9.05 -2.93
N HIS A 232 24.18 -9.12 -1.81
CA HIS A 232 23.65 -9.64 -0.55
C HIS A 232 22.44 -8.83 -0.04
N GLY A 233 22.45 -7.51 -0.24
CA GLY A 233 21.30 -6.67 0.11
C GLY A 233 20.06 -6.97 -0.74
N ASN A 234 20.25 -7.37 -2.01
CA ASN A 234 19.16 -7.80 -2.87
C ASN A 234 18.60 -9.16 -2.45
N ILE A 235 19.46 -10.16 -2.14
CA ILE A 235 19.01 -11.44 -1.57
C ILE A 235 18.23 -11.21 -0.28
N PHE A 236 18.77 -10.37 0.61
CA PHE A 236 18.13 -10.05 1.88
C PHE A 236 16.72 -9.47 1.66
N LEU A 237 16.57 -8.53 0.72
CA LEU A 237 15.29 -7.95 0.35
C LEU A 237 14.31 -9.00 -0.22
N TRP A 238 14.78 -9.87 -1.11
CA TRP A 238 13.97 -10.94 -1.70
C TRP A 238 13.57 -12.04 -0.72
N PHE A 239 14.29 -12.19 0.39
CA PHE A 239 13.89 -13.08 1.48
C PHE A 239 12.87 -12.40 2.40
N THR A 240 13.15 -11.16 2.81
CA THR A 240 12.40 -10.45 3.84
C THR A 240 11.04 -9.93 3.37
N ILE A 241 10.88 -9.55 2.10
CA ILE A 241 9.59 -9.08 1.58
C ILE A 241 8.54 -10.21 1.54
N PRO A 242 8.79 -11.38 0.90
CA PRO A 242 7.86 -12.51 0.96
C PRO A 242 7.61 -12.98 2.40
N PHE A 243 8.62 -12.90 3.27
CA PHE A 243 8.48 -13.29 4.66
C PHE A 243 7.51 -12.38 5.41
N GLY A 244 7.67 -11.06 5.30
CA GLY A 244 6.73 -10.09 5.88
C GLY A 244 5.32 -10.27 5.32
N ALA A 245 5.18 -10.43 4.00
CA ALA A 245 3.88 -10.68 3.38
C ALA A 245 3.21 -11.97 3.92
N CYS A 246 3.96 -13.07 4.03
CA CYS A 246 3.46 -14.33 4.58
C CYS A 246 3.06 -14.18 6.06
N LEU A 247 3.91 -13.52 6.86
CA LEU A 247 3.67 -13.29 8.28
C LEU A 247 2.38 -12.48 8.48
N ALA A 248 2.24 -11.35 7.78
CA ALA A 248 1.04 -10.52 7.85
C ALA A 248 -0.22 -11.32 7.49
N ILE A 249 -0.22 -12.03 6.35
CA ILE A 249 -1.38 -12.82 5.89
C ILE A 249 -1.75 -13.88 6.93
N ASN A 250 -0.77 -14.63 7.43
CA ASN A 250 -1.02 -15.68 8.42
C ASN A 250 -1.62 -15.10 9.70
N MET A 251 -1.03 -14.01 10.21
CA MET A 251 -1.49 -13.36 11.43
C MET A 251 -2.92 -12.83 11.29
N TYR A 252 -3.27 -12.17 10.18
CA TYR A 252 -4.65 -11.73 9.93
C TYR A 252 -5.62 -12.90 9.73
N CYS A 253 -5.21 -13.99 9.08
CA CYS A 253 -6.05 -15.18 8.94
C CYS A 253 -6.32 -15.84 10.31
N ILE A 254 -5.29 -16.00 11.14
CA ILE A 254 -5.43 -16.55 12.49
C ILE A 254 -6.40 -15.69 13.30
N GLU A 255 -6.19 -14.37 13.34
CA GLU A 255 -7.07 -13.47 14.09
C GLU A 255 -8.52 -13.52 13.58
N TYR A 256 -8.71 -13.59 12.26
CA TYR A 256 -10.03 -13.74 11.65
C TYR A 256 -10.74 -15.03 12.09
N PHE A 257 -10.08 -16.18 11.97
CA PHE A 257 -10.70 -17.46 12.36
C PHE A 257 -10.86 -17.61 13.87
N VAL A 258 -9.92 -17.10 14.67
CA VAL A 258 -10.05 -17.08 16.13
C VAL A 258 -11.28 -16.25 16.55
N ARG A 259 -11.55 -15.11 15.90
CA ARG A 259 -12.78 -14.33 16.14
C ARG A 259 -14.04 -15.08 15.79
N GLN A 260 -14.01 -15.91 14.74
CA GLN A 260 -15.17 -16.71 14.32
C GLN A 260 -15.41 -17.91 15.23
N ASN A 261 -14.36 -18.65 15.57
CA ASN A 261 -14.43 -19.88 16.35
C ASN A 261 -14.56 -19.61 17.87
N CYS A 262 -14.18 -18.42 18.33
CA CYS A 262 -14.23 -17.99 19.73
C CYS A 262 -15.02 -16.67 19.86
N PRO A 263 -16.34 -16.67 19.62
CA PRO A 263 -17.19 -15.48 19.70
C PRO A 263 -17.39 -15.03 21.17
N ILE A 264 -17.61 -13.73 21.37
CA ILE A 264 -18.00 -13.17 22.66
C ILE A 264 -19.51 -12.92 22.63
N GLU A 265 -20.23 -13.39 23.66
CA GLU A 265 -21.68 -13.23 23.76
C GLU A 265 -22.12 -11.77 23.97
N ASN A 266 -21.33 -10.97 24.71
CA ASN A 266 -21.60 -9.56 25.00
C ASN A 266 -20.52 -8.65 24.40
N ALA A 267 -20.54 -8.49 23.07
CA ALA A 267 -19.56 -7.66 22.37
C ALA A 267 -19.72 -6.17 22.71
N THR A 268 -18.60 -5.54 23.09
CA THR A 268 -18.45 -4.11 23.38
C THR A 268 -17.60 -3.44 22.30
N ALA A 269 -17.67 -2.10 22.19
CA ALA A 269 -16.84 -1.36 21.25
C ALA A 269 -15.32 -1.57 21.46
N THR A 270 -14.90 -1.92 22.68
CA THR A 270 -13.51 -2.25 23.00
C THR A 270 -13.03 -3.56 22.37
N ASP A 271 -13.93 -4.50 22.06
CA ASP A 271 -13.58 -5.78 21.43
C ASP A 271 -13.10 -5.63 19.98
N PHE A 272 -13.37 -4.47 19.36
CA PHE A 272 -12.79 -4.10 18.08
C PHE A 272 -11.27 -3.92 18.19
N PHE A 273 -10.79 -3.31 19.28
CA PHE A 273 -9.39 -2.93 19.46
C PHE A 273 -8.53 -4.00 20.13
N ILE A 274 -9.15 -4.95 20.81
CA ILE A 274 -8.45 -6.01 21.53
C ILE A 274 -8.36 -7.25 20.64
N PRO A 275 -7.14 -7.70 20.26
CA PRO A 275 -6.97 -8.91 19.45
C PRO A 275 -7.52 -10.15 20.16
N ARG A 276 -8.36 -10.92 19.48
CA ARG A 276 -8.98 -12.13 20.02
C ARG A 276 -7.95 -13.23 20.25
N LEU A 277 -6.88 -13.23 19.46
CA LEU A 277 -5.71 -14.07 19.64
C LEU A 277 -5.12 -14.02 21.06
N LEU A 278 -5.24 -12.89 21.76
CA LEU A 278 -4.74 -12.71 23.14
C LEU A 278 -5.78 -13.06 24.21
N THR A 279 -7.07 -12.94 23.89
CA THR A 279 -8.15 -13.04 24.88
C THR A 279 -8.89 -14.37 24.85
N CYS A 280 -8.85 -15.10 23.73
CA CYS A 280 -9.51 -16.40 23.65
C CYS A 280 -8.81 -17.37 24.61
N LYS A 281 -9.48 -17.71 25.71
CA LYS A 281 -9.00 -18.73 26.64
C LYS A 281 -9.15 -20.08 25.93
N GLN A 282 -8.02 -20.59 25.45
CA GLN A 282 -7.91 -21.93 24.88
C GLN A 282 -8.19 -22.93 26.00
N LEU A 283 -9.43 -23.42 26.08
CA LEU A 283 -9.83 -24.52 26.95
C LEU A 283 -9.30 -25.85 26.38
#